data_AF-A0A0D0A293-F1
#
_entry.id   AF-A0A0D0A293-F1
#
_cell.length_a   1.000
_cell.length_b   1.000
_cell.length_c   1.000
_cell.angle_alpha   90.00
_cell.angle_beta   90.00
_cell.angle_gamma   90.00
#
_symmetry.space_group_name_H-M   'P 1'
#
loop_
_entity.id
_entity.type
_entity.pdbx_description
1 polymer ?
#
loop_
_entity_poly.entity_id
_entity_poly.type
_entity_poly.pdbx_seq_one_letter_code
_entity_poly.pdbx_strand_id
1 'polypeptide(L)'
;MLSFHSISSFGKGAIRRFPSNVSDVKQRAARHFEDVLQCAIPAFEGLFPDSHDEVVRILLFRLAEWHALAKLRIHTDDSLDLLSRATRCLGQQLRKFRDSTCSAFRTMELPREIAARQKKSSNSAGAGTGPSGARPKAFNIQTYKLHALGDYVSSIKMFGTTDSYTTQIVCMRLHRVASKQLNL
;
A
#
# COMPACT_ATOMS: atom_id res chain seq x y z
N MET A 1 -16.78 -15.28 0.05
CA MET A 1 -15.55 -14.49 0.20
C MET A 1 -15.30 -13.69 -1.06
N LEU A 2 -15.22 -12.36 -0.98
CA LEU A 2 -15.03 -11.51 -2.15
C LEU A 2 -13.55 -11.50 -2.55
N SER A 3 -13.25 -11.83 -3.80
CA SER A 3 -11.90 -11.65 -4.36
C SER A 3 -11.79 -10.27 -4.98
N PHE A 4 -10.58 -9.72 -5.10
CA PHE A 4 -10.39 -8.48 -5.86
C PHE A 4 -10.86 -8.61 -7.31
N HIS A 5 -10.71 -9.79 -7.94
CA HIS A 5 -11.14 -10.00 -9.32
C HIS A 5 -12.66 -9.93 -9.52
N SER A 6 -13.44 -10.25 -8.48
CA SER A 6 -14.91 -10.17 -8.50
C SER A 6 -15.45 -8.75 -8.27
N ILE A 7 -14.59 -7.77 -7.99
CA ILE A 7 -15.01 -6.38 -7.80
C ILE A 7 -15.22 -5.73 -9.17
N SER A 8 -16.47 -5.39 -9.47
CA SER A 8 -16.85 -4.68 -10.69
C SER A 8 -16.17 -3.31 -10.78
N SER A 9 -15.85 -2.88 -12.00
CA SER A 9 -15.38 -1.51 -12.23
C SER A 9 -16.46 -0.51 -11.83
N PHE A 10 -16.04 0.61 -11.23
CA PHE A 10 -16.94 1.65 -10.75
C PHE A 10 -16.54 3.04 -11.26
N GLY A 11 -17.54 3.87 -11.57
CA GLY A 11 -17.37 5.21 -12.13
C GLY A 11 -16.73 5.23 -13.52
N LYS A 12 -16.56 6.43 -14.11
CA LYS A 12 -15.85 6.64 -15.39
C LYS A 12 -14.34 6.43 -15.22
N GLY A 13 -13.93 5.21 -14.89
CA GLY A 13 -12.55 4.80 -14.65
C GLY A 13 -12.01 5.15 -13.26
N ALA A 14 -12.89 5.25 -12.25
CA ALA A 14 -12.50 5.52 -10.86
C ALA A 14 -11.98 4.25 -10.17
N ILE A 15 -12.65 3.11 -10.33
CA ILE A 15 -12.16 1.79 -9.92
C ILE A 15 -12.09 0.91 -11.17
N ARG A 16 -10.89 0.42 -11.49
CA ARG A 16 -10.66 -0.42 -12.68
C ARG A 16 -10.74 -1.90 -12.34
N ARG A 17 -10.89 -2.72 -13.38
CA ARG A 17 -10.86 -4.18 -13.23
C ARG A 17 -9.52 -4.63 -12.64
N PHE A 18 -9.58 -5.39 -11.56
CA PHE A 18 -8.40 -5.99 -10.95
C PHE A 18 -7.95 -7.25 -11.73
N PRO A 19 -6.63 -7.49 -11.83
CA PRO A 19 -6.11 -8.73 -12.40
C PRO A 19 -6.48 -9.93 -11.51
N SER A 20 -6.36 -11.14 -12.06
CA SER A 20 -6.66 -12.38 -11.36
C SER A 20 -5.87 -12.52 -10.05
N ASN A 21 -4.58 -12.16 -10.07
CA ASN A 21 -3.76 -12.07 -8.87
C ASN A 21 -3.23 -10.65 -8.63
N VAL A 22 -3.74 -10.01 -7.58
CA VAL A 22 -3.30 -8.67 -7.16
C VAL A 22 -1.89 -8.69 -6.55
N SER A 23 -1.44 -9.79 -5.93
CA SER A 23 -0.10 -9.84 -5.33
C SER A 23 1.02 -9.84 -6.38
N ASP A 24 0.77 -10.37 -7.58
CA ASP A 24 1.83 -10.71 -8.56
C ASP A 24 2.08 -9.64 -9.62
N VAL A 25 1.32 -8.55 -9.61
CA VAL A 25 1.37 -7.55 -10.68
C VAL A 25 2.67 -6.75 -10.66
N LYS A 26 3.34 -6.66 -11.81
CA LYS A 26 4.57 -5.88 -12.04
C LYS A 26 4.24 -4.42 -12.39
N GLN A 27 5.10 -3.47 -11.97
CA GLN A 27 5.06 -2.03 -12.35
C GLN A 27 3.67 -1.37 -12.24
N ARG A 28 3.19 -1.23 -11.00
CA ARG A 28 1.93 -0.53 -10.74
C ARG A 28 2.11 0.99 -10.76
N ALA A 29 1.29 1.67 -11.54
CA ALA A 29 1.04 3.09 -11.35
C ALA A 29 0.43 3.34 -9.96
N ALA A 30 0.68 4.52 -9.38
CA ALA A 30 0.17 4.90 -8.05
C ALA A 30 -1.34 4.62 -7.90
N ARG A 31 -2.13 4.96 -8.93
CA ARG A 31 -3.58 4.74 -8.98
C ARG A 31 -4.00 3.27 -8.74
N HIS A 32 -3.22 2.28 -9.16
CA HIS A 32 -3.55 0.88 -8.88
C HIS A 32 -3.40 0.52 -7.41
N PHE A 33 -2.48 1.14 -6.68
CA PHE A 33 -2.39 0.97 -5.24
C PHE A 33 -3.55 1.65 -4.53
N GLU A 34 -3.98 2.82 -5.03
CA GLU A 34 -5.16 3.52 -4.52
C GLU A 34 -6.44 2.68 -4.71
N ASP A 35 -6.68 2.14 -5.90
CA ASP A 35 -7.85 1.30 -6.20
C ASP A 35 -7.88 0.06 -5.27
N VAL A 36 -6.73 -0.58 -5.05
CA VAL A 36 -6.63 -1.72 -4.14
C VAL A 36 -6.94 -1.32 -2.71
N LEU A 37 -6.38 -0.21 -2.23
CA LEU A 37 -6.62 0.26 -0.86
C LEU A 37 -8.09 0.58 -0.62
N GLN A 38 -8.76 1.23 -1.58
CA GLN A 38 -10.19 1.54 -1.51
C GLN A 38 -11.06 0.28 -1.49
N CYS A 39 -10.62 -0.77 -2.17
CA CYS A 39 -11.37 -2.03 -2.30
C CYS A 39 -10.91 -3.12 -1.31
N ALA A 40 -9.96 -2.83 -0.42
CA ALA A 40 -9.31 -3.86 0.37
C ALA A 40 -10.23 -4.43 1.46
N ILE A 41 -11.01 -3.59 2.15
CA ILE A 41 -11.84 -4.03 3.27
C ILE A 41 -12.78 -5.20 2.87
N PRO A 42 -13.61 -5.10 1.82
CA PRO A 42 -14.49 -6.20 1.43
C PRO A 42 -13.73 -7.44 0.92
N ALA A 43 -12.54 -7.27 0.33
CA ALA A 43 -11.73 -8.40 -0.15
C ALA A 43 -11.07 -9.19 0.98
N PHE A 44 -10.91 -8.58 2.15
CA PHE A 44 -10.27 -9.15 3.33
C PHE A 44 -11.28 -9.60 4.40
N GLU A 45 -12.57 -9.36 4.19
CA GLU A 45 -13.62 -9.72 5.13
C GLU A 45 -13.81 -11.24 5.22
N GLY A 46 -13.63 -11.79 6.42
CA GLY A 46 -13.72 -13.22 6.69
C GLY A 46 -12.55 -14.02 6.10
N LEU A 47 -11.42 -13.36 5.79
CA LEU A 47 -10.21 -14.04 5.29
C LEU A 47 -9.42 -14.69 6.41
N PHE A 48 -9.45 -14.10 7.60
CA PHE A 48 -8.68 -14.57 8.74
C PHE A 48 -9.60 -15.11 9.83
N PRO A 49 -9.07 -15.91 10.78
CA PRO A 49 -9.78 -16.22 12.01
C PRO A 49 -10.20 -14.95 12.75
N ASP A 50 -11.32 -14.99 13.47
CA ASP A 50 -11.98 -13.82 14.07
C ASP A 50 -11.03 -12.93 14.89
N SER A 51 -10.08 -13.52 15.63
CA SER A 51 -9.08 -12.79 16.43
C SER A 51 -8.17 -11.87 15.62
N HIS A 52 -7.95 -12.19 14.34
CA HIS A 52 -7.04 -11.46 13.45
C HIS A 52 -7.77 -10.70 12.35
N ASP A 53 -8.95 -11.16 11.93
CA ASP A 53 -9.76 -10.53 10.89
C ASP A 53 -10.09 -9.08 11.25
N GLU A 54 -10.53 -8.85 12.48
CA GLU A 54 -10.80 -7.50 12.99
C GLU A 54 -9.54 -6.61 12.95
N VAL A 55 -8.40 -7.13 13.40
CA VAL A 55 -7.13 -6.37 13.41
C VAL A 55 -6.73 -5.97 11.99
N VAL A 56 -6.84 -6.88 11.02
CA VAL A 56 -6.51 -6.59 9.62
C VAL A 56 -7.49 -5.59 9.02
N ARG A 57 -8.80 -5.76 9.23
CA ARG A 57 -9.81 -4.83 8.70
C ARG A 57 -9.66 -3.42 9.28
N ILE A 58 -9.43 -3.29 10.60
CA ILE A 58 -9.16 -2.00 11.23
C ILE A 58 -7.88 -1.38 10.66
N LEU A 59 -6.82 -2.16 10.45
CA LEU A 59 -5.59 -1.65 9.86
C LEU A 59 -5.82 -1.13 8.43
N LEU A 60 -6.55 -1.87 7.60
CA LEU A 60 -6.92 -1.45 6.24
C LEU A 60 -7.74 -0.16 6.25
N PHE A 61 -8.70 -0.05 7.17
CA PHE A 61 -9.47 1.17 7.37
C PHE A 61 -8.56 2.36 7.75
N ARG A 62 -7.65 2.20 8.71
CA ARG A 62 -6.72 3.27 9.11
C ARG A 62 -5.77 3.68 8.00
N LEU A 63 -5.32 2.74 7.17
CA LEU A 63 -4.52 3.05 5.98
C LEU A 63 -5.32 3.88 4.97
N ALA A 64 -6.59 3.50 4.72
CA ALA A 64 -7.47 4.23 3.81
C ALA A 64 -7.81 5.64 4.33
N GLU A 65 -8.12 5.77 5.63
CA GLU A 65 -8.38 7.04 6.31
C GLU A 65 -7.16 7.97 6.21
N TRP A 66 -5.99 7.47 6.61
CA TRP A 66 -4.74 8.24 6.56
C TRP A 66 -4.43 8.68 5.12
N HIS A 67 -4.58 7.79 4.14
CA HIS A 67 -4.34 8.11 2.74
C HIS A 67 -5.34 9.14 2.20
N ALA A 68 -6.62 9.06 2.57
CA ALA A 68 -7.63 10.03 2.18
C ALA A 68 -7.30 11.43 2.71
N LEU A 69 -6.89 11.53 3.98
CA LEU A 69 -6.49 12.79 4.62
C LEU A 69 -5.20 13.36 4.00
N ALA A 70 -4.18 12.52 3.79
CA ALA A 70 -2.91 12.94 3.21
C ALA A 70 -3.02 13.42 1.75
N LYS A 71 -4.07 12.99 1.05
CA LYS A 71 -4.34 13.31 -0.36
C LYS A 71 -5.23 14.55 -0.56
N LEU A 72 -5.69 15.18 0.52
CA LEU A 72 -6.49 16.40 0.40
C LEU A 72 -5.69 17.49 -0.35
N ARG A 73 -6.38 18.17 -1.28
CA ARG A 73 -5.78 19.26 -2.07
C ARG A 73 -5.80 20.60 -1.35
N ILE A 74 -6.56 20.69 -0.27
CA ILE A 74 -6.67 21.86 0.59
C ILE A 74 -6.62 21.33 2.01
N HIS A 75 -5.68 21.86 2.78
CA HIS A 75 -5.55 21.56 4.20
C HIS A 75 -6.00 22.76 5.02
N THR A 76 -6.73 22.48 6.09
CA THR A 76 -7.06 23.41 7.17
C THR A 76 -6.37 22.93 8.44
N ASP A 77 -6.33 23.77 9.48
CA ASP A 77 -5.78 23.33 10.77
C ASP A 77 -6.49 22.08 11.31
N ASP A 78 -7.82 22.00 11.13
CA ASP A 78 -8.61 20.82 11.51
C ASP A 78 -8.22 19.57 10.71
N SER A 79 -8.03 19.68 9.40
CA SER A 79 -7.67 18.50 8.59
C SER A 79 -6.24 18.04 8.84
N LEU A 80 -5.34 18.95 9.23
CA LEU A 80 -3.99 18.63 9.68
C LEU A 80 -3.99 17.97 11.07
N ASP A 81 -4.84 18.40 12.00
CA ASP A 81 -5.03 17.72 13.28
C ASP A 81 -5.58 16.30 13.06
N LEU A 82 -6.59 16.15 12.20
CA LEU A 82 -7.11 14.84 11.82
C LEU A 82 -6.03 13.94 11.22
N LEU A 83 -5.19 14.46 10.33
CA LEU A 83 -4.08 13.70 9.74
C LEU A 83 -3.05 13.28 10.81
N SER A 84 -2.71 14.17 11.74
CA SER A 84 -1.83 13.87 12.86
C SER A 84 -2.38 12.73 13.73
N ARG A 85 -3.66 12.83 14.09
CA ARG A 85 -4.38 11.80 14.87
C ARG A 85 -4.45 10.48 14.11
N ALA A 86 -4.81 10.50 12.82
CA ALA A 86 -4.86 9.32 11.98
C ALA A 86 -3.50 8.63 11.89
N THR A 87 -2.41 9.40 11.79
CA THR A 87 -1.03 8.87 11.76
C THR A 87 -0.69 8.15 13.06
N ARG A 88 -1.05 8.72 14.21
CA ARG A 88 -0.86 8.08 15.52
C ARG A 88 -1.67 6.79 15.64
N CYS A 89 -2.94 6.82 15.25
CA CYS A 89 -3.81 5.65 15.28
C CYS A 89 -3.29 4.55 14.34
N LEU A 90 -2.86 4.90 13.13
CA LEU A 90 -2.25 3.97 12.19
C LEU A 90 -0.99 3.33 12.76
N GLY A 91 -0.09 4.11 13.38
CA GLY A 91 1.11 3.59 14.03
C GLY A 91 0.81 2.63 15.20
N GLN A 92 -0.23 2.91 15.99
CA GLN A 92 -0.71 1.99 17.03
C GLN A 92 -1.24 0.68 16.43
N GLN A 93 -2.05 0.76 15.38
CA GLN A 93 -2.60 -0.44 14.72
C GLN A 93 -1.52 -1.26 14.00
N LEU A 94 -0.50 -0.63 13.40
CA LEU A 94 0.64 -1.32 12.81
C LEU A 94 1.45 -2.11 13.86
N ARG A 95 1.63 -1.54 15.06
CA ARG A 95 2.26 -2.25 16.19
C ARG A 95 1.39 -3.41 16.66
N LYS A 96 0.08 -3.20 16.83
CA LYS A 96 -0.87 -4.28 17.17
C LYS A 96 -0.81 -5.40 16.14
N PHE A 97 -0.88 -5.10 14.85
CA PHE A 97 -0.79 -6.07 13.76
C PHE A 97 0.51 -6.89 13.80
N ARG A 98 1.66 -6.23 14.03
CA ARG A 98 2.95 -6.90 14.20
C ARG A 98 2.93 -7.88 15.39
N ASP A 99 2.42 -7.42 16.54
CA ASP A 99 2.53 -8.16 17.79
C ASP A 99 1.49 -9.27 17.92
N SER A 100 0.27 -9.08 17.41
CA SER A 100 -0.81 -10.06 17.48
C SER A 100 -0.88 -10.95 16.24
N THR A 101 -0.81 -10.38 15.05
CA THR A 101 -1.11 -11.11 13.80
C THR A 101 0.17 -11.68 13.20
N CYS A 102 1.22 -10.89 13.03
CA CYS A 102 2.47 -11.40 12.44
C CYS A 102 3.19 -12.43 13.32
N SER A 103 2.94 -12.44 14.63
CA SER A 103 3.46 -13.47 15.55
C SER A 103 2.73 -14.81 15.39
N ALA A 104 1.44 -14.79 15.06
CA ALA A 104 0.61 -15.97 14.87
C ALA A 104 0.80 -16.65 13.50
N PHE A 105 1.13 -15.88 12.46
CA PHE A 105 1.28 -16.40 11.09
C PHE A 105 2.74 -16.48 10.65
N ARG A 106 3.20 -17.68 10.31
CA ARG A 106 4.52 -17.88 9.68
C ARG A 106 4.46 -17.47 8.21
N THR A 107 4.98 -16.28 7.90
CA THR A 107 5.10 -15.77 6.53
C THR A 107 6.45 -16.14 5.91
N MET A 108 6.41 -16.53 4.64
CA MET A 108 7.59 -16.87 3.84
C MET A 108 7.70 -15.91 2.66
N GLU A 109 8.90 -15.78 2.10
CA GLU A 109 9.13 -15.04 0.87
C GLU A 109 8.25 -15.55 -0.27
N LEU A 110 7.75 -14.61 -1.08
CA LEU A 110 7.02 -14.97 -2.30
C LEU A 110 8.00 -15.57 -3.33
N PRO A 111 7.54 -16.43 -4.25
CA PRO A 111 8.38 -16.99 -5.33
C PRO A 111 9.17 -15.93 -6.10
N ARG A 112 8.58 -14.76 -6.31
CA ARG A 112 9.22 -13.60 -6.95
C ARG A 112 10.40 -13.04 -6.14
N GLU A 113 10.29 -13.02 -4.82
CA GLU A 113 11.33 -12.49 -3.93
C GLU A 113 12.51 -13.45 -3.89
N ILE A 114 12.24 -14.76 -3.90
CA ILE A 114 13.24 -15.81 -4.05
C ILE A 114 13.99 -15.63 -5.38
N ALA A 115 13.28 -15.53 -6.51
CA ALA A 115 13.89 -15.35 -7.82
C ALA A 115 14.74 -14.07 -7.90
N ALA A 116 14.24 -12.95 -7.35
CA ALA A 116 14.98 -11.70 -7.30
C ALA A 116 16.25 -11.78 -6.43
N ARG A 117 16.20 -12.52 -5.31
CA ARG A 117 17.37 -12.79 -4.47
C ARG A 117 18.40 -13.64 -5.21
N GLN A 118 17.97 -14.73 -5.84
CA GLN A 118 18.87 -15.63 -6.57
C GLN A 118 19.63 -14.90 -7.69
N LYS A 119 18.94 -13.99 -8.41
CA LYS A 119 19.57 -13.14 -9.44
C LYS A 119 20.60 -12.15 -8.85
N LYS A 120 20.41 -11.69 -7.62
CA LYS A 120 21.38 -10.82 -6.95
C LYS A 120 22.59 -11.60 -6.45
N SER A 121 22.39 -12.79 -5.91
CA SER A 121 23.49 -13.65 -5.45
C SER A 121 24.34 -14.19 -6.61
N SER A 122 23.76 -14.41 -7.79
CA SER A 122 24.53 -14.79 -8.98
C SER A 122 25.41 -13.66 -9.52
N ASN A 123 25.04 -12.40 -9.27
CA ASN A 123 25.79 -11.23 -9.73
C ASN A 123 26.91 -10.80 -8.75
N SER A 124 26.89 -11.26 -7.50
CA SER A 124 27.98 -11.08 -6.55
C SER A 124 28.99 -12.22 -6.72
N ALA A 125 30.14 -11.92 -7.31
CA ALA A 125 31.26 -12.86 -7.46
C ALA A 125 31.80 -13.25 -6.07
N GLY A 126 31.28 -14.35 -5.51
CA GLY A 126 31.70 -14.90 -4.22
C GLY A 126 30.58 -14.96 -3.18
N ALA A 127 29.64 -15.89 -3.34
CA ALA A 127 28.82 -16.36 -2.22
C ALA A 127 28.31 -17.78 -2.51
N GLY A 128 28.63 -18.70 -1.60
CA GLY A 128 28.34 -20.13 -1.72
C GLY A 128 26.85 -20.48 -1.74
N THR A 129 26.61 -21.78 -1.90
CA THR A 129 25.35 -22.53 -1.95
C THR A 129 24.48 -22.28 -0.72
N GLY A 130 23.88 -21.09 -0.62
CA GLY A 130 22.83 -20.79 0.35
C GLY A 130 21.57 -21.60 0.02
N PRO A 131 20.76 -21.98 1.02
CA PRO A 131 19.61 -22.85 0.80
C PRO A 131 18.65 -22.28 -0.24
N SER A 132 18.30 -23.12 -1.22
CA SER A 132 17.45 -22.83 -2.38
C SER A 132 16.00 -22.44 -2.01
N GLY A 133 15.58 -22.71 -0.78
CA GLY A 133 14.20 -22.54 -0.31
C GLY A 133 13.77 -21.09 0.00
N ALA A 134 12.45 -20.96 0.17
CA ALA A 134 11.79 -19.75 0.68
C ALA A 134 12.27 -19.45 2.11
N ARG A 135 12.73 -18.23 2.36
CA ARG A 135 13.11 -17.83 3.73
C ARG A 135 11.90 -17.26 4.47
N PRO A 136 11.84 -17.43 5.81
CA PRO A 136 10.87 -16.72 6.63
C PRO A 136 11.02 -15.21 6.45
N LYS A 137 9.88 -14.51 6.31
CA LYS A 137 9.84 -13.07 6.07
C LYS A 137 8.86 -12.40 7.04
N ALA A 138 9.39 -11.79 8.10
CA ALA A 138 8.57 -11.04 9.05
C ALA A 138 8.27 -9.62 8.55
N PHE A 139 7.15 -9.05 9.02
CA PHE A 139 6.82 -7.65 8.80
C PHE A 139 7.80 -6.75 9.57
N ASN A 140 8.44 -5.81 8.87
CA ASN A 140 9.37 -4.85 9.47
C ASN A 140 8.71 -3.47 9.59
N ILE A 141 8.47 -3.03 10.82
CA ILE A 141 7.92 -1.71 11.11
C ILE A 141 8.97 -0.59 11.05
N GLN A 142 10.25 -0.91 11.21
CA GLN A 142 11.37 0.04 11.23
C GLN A 142 11.86 0.34 9.81
N THR A 143 10.94 0.72 8.93
CA THR A 143 11.28 1.13 7.56
C THR A 143 11.11 2.63 7.43
N TYR A 144 11.99 3.26 6.65
CA TYR A 144 11.91 4.70 6.36
C TYR A 144 10.49 5.11 5.91
N LYS A 145 9.83 4.28 5.09
CA LYS A 145 8.47 4.54 4.59
C LYS A 145 7.45 4.73 5.71
N LEU A 146 7.56 3.96 6.80
CA LEU A 146 6.63 4.04 7.93
C LEU A 146 6.99 5.21 8.87
N HIS A 147 8.28 5.51 9.03
CA HIS A 147 8.73 6.67 9.80
C HIS A 147 8.34 7.99 9.13
N ALA A 148 8.50 8.06 7.81
CA ALA A 148 8.16 9.23 7.01
C ALA A 148 6.67 9.62 7.11
N LEU A 149 5.77 8.69 7.48
CA LEU A 149 4.34 9.00 7.67
C LEU A 149 4.13 10.07 8.76
N GLY A 150 4.97 10.08 9.79
CA GLY A 150 4.94 11.09 10.86
C GLY A 150 5.27 12.49 10.38
N ASP A 151 6.09 12.61 9.34
CA ASP A 151 6.60 13.88 8.83
C ASP A 151 5.65 14.54 7.83
N TYR A 152 4.55 13.89 7.43
CA TYR A 152 3.61 14.42 6.44
C TYR A 152 2.99 15.74 6.89
N VAL A 153 2.54 15.85 8.15
CA VAL A 153 1.89 17.08 8.65
C VAL A 153 2.86 18.25 8.61
N SER A 154 4.09 18.06 9.09
CA SER A 154 5.14 19.08 9.06
C SER A 154 5.53 19.45 7.63
N SER A 155 5.63 18.45 6.74
CA SER A 155 5.93 18.66 5.33
C SER A 155 4.84 19.47 4.63
N ILE A 156 3.57 19.17 4.91
CA ILE A 156 2.44 19.88 4.32
C ILE A 156 2.41 21.35 4.78
N LYS A 157 2.70 21.61 6.06
CA LYS A 157 2.79 22.98 6.59
C LYS A 157 3.94 23.78 5.96
N MET A 158 5.07 23.14 5.70
CA MET A 158 6.28 23.82 5.22
C MET A 158 6.32 23.99 3.71
N PHE A 159 5.87 23.00 2.95
CA PHE A 159 6.03 22.92 1.49
C PHE A 159 4.71 22.93 0.72
N GLY A 160 3.58 22.96 1.42
CA GLY A 160 2.25 22.84 0.82
C GLY A 160 1.81 21.40 0.59
N THR A 161 0.68 21.22 -0.10
CA THR A 161 0.07 19.91 -0.33
C THR A 161 0.97 18.99 -1.16
N THR A 162 0.83 17.68 -0.96
CA THR A 162 1.66 16.67 -1.65
C THR A 162 1.48 16.69 -3.18
N ASP A 163 0.39 17.27 -3.69
CA ASP A 163 0.14 17.48 -5.12
C ASP A 163 0.85 18.72 -5.71
N SER A 164 1.64 19.45 -4.92
CA SER A 164 2.41 20.61 -5.40
C SER A 164 3.86 20.28 -5.79
N TYR A 165 4.45 19.20 -5.26
CA TYR A 165 5.89 18.88 -5.48
C TYR A 165 6.21 17.39 -5.75
N THR A 166 5.22 16.48 -5.78
CA THR A 166 5.48 15.08 -6.12
C THR A 166 5.52 14.84 -7.63
N THR A 167 6.62 14.30 -8.16
CA THR A 167 6.74 13.93 -9.59
C THR A 167 5.74 12.83 -10.00
N GLN A 168 5.06 12.18 -9.06
CA GLN A 168 3.97 11.23 -9.32
C GLN A 168 2.74 11.88 -10.00
N ILE A 169 2.62 13.21 -9.98
CA ILE A 169 1.58 13.98 -10.69
C ILE A 169 1.69 13.80 -12.21
N VAL A 170 2.90 13.68 -12.75
CA VAL A 170 3.14 13.62 -14.20
C VAL A 170 2.49 12.36 -14.81
N CYS A 171 2.44 11.24 -14.07
CA CYS A 171 1.77 10.03 -14.52
C CYS A 171 0.23 10.11 -14.44
N MET A 172 -0.34 10.89 -13.50
CA MET A 172 -1.79 11.13 -13.45
C MET A 172 -2.28 12.07 -14.55
N ARG A 173 -1.52 13.11 -14.91
CA ARG A 173 -1.93 14.10 -15.92
C ARG A 173 -1.74 13.62 -17.36
N LEU A 174 -0.64 12.92 -17.68
CA LEU A 174 -0.36 12.48 -19.05
C LEU A 174 -1.43 11.52 -19.60
N HIS A 175 -2.01 10.64 -18.77
CA HIS A 175 -3.11 9.77 -19.23
C HIS A 175 -4.42 10.51 -19.51
N ARG A 176 -4.68 11.66 -18.85
CA ARG A 176 -5.90 12.45 -19.10
C ARG A 176 -5.84 13.18 -20.44
N VAL A 177 -4.63 13.52 -20.89
CA VAL A 177 -4.38 14.11 -22.22
C VAL A 177 -4.34 13.03 -23.30
N ALA A 178 -3.69 11.89 -23.05
CA ALA A 178 -3.63 10.78 -24.00
C ALA A 178 -5.00 10.16 -24.30
N SER A 179 -5.92 10.14 -23.33
CA SER A 179 -7.30 9.65 -23.54
C SER A 179 -8.18 10.62 -24.35
N LYS A 180 -7.72 11.86 -24.59
CA LYS A 180 -8.42 12.85 -25.42
C LYS A 180 -7.87 12.95 -26.84
N GLN A 181 -6.70 12.40 -27.12
CA GLN A 181 -6.10 12.42 -28.47
C GLN A 181 -6.27 11.12 -29.27
N LEU A 182 -6.93 10.12 -28.71
CA LEU A 182 -7.23 8.85 -29.41
C LEU A 182 -8.71 8.71 -29.82
N ASN A 183 -9.46 9.81 -29.83
CA ASN A 183 -10.84 9.86 -30.34
C ASN A 183 -11.01 11.03 -31.33
N LEU A 184 -10.09 11.11 -32.29
CA LEU A 184 -10.23 11.81 -33.57
C LEU A 184 -9.62 10.91 -34.65
#